data_AF-A0A512TP46-F1
#
_entry.id   AF-A0A512TP46-F1
#
_cell.length_a   1.000
_cell.length_b   1.000
_cell.length_c   1.000
_cell.angle_alpha   90.00
_cell.angle_beta   90.00
_cell.angle_gamma   90.00
#
_symmetry.space_group_name_H-M   'P 1'
#
loop_
_entity.id
_entity.type
_entity.pdbx_description
1 polymer ?
#
loop_
_entity_poly.entity_id
_entity_poly.type
_entity_poly.pdbx_seq_one_letter_code
_entity_poly.pdbx_strand_id
1 'polypeptide(L)'
;MAVLLNVIPKRYSELNISSIDTYFAMARGYQKNDKDVKALRMKKWFNTNYHNMVPEIDDSTEFSLNDAKPYDLYKEAKELDIITRPVIIGPFTFLKLSRLKTIKTFEECLEKLVDVYIEILNKFENHKVEWVQIDEPILATDLTKEDIELFKCTEKMQVSSQAFQNIIDSTTKKMDAALTEGKIIRISCGHYTTKICKFKCLDCEINYD
;
A
#
# COMPACT_ATOMS: atom_id res chain seq x y z
N MET A 1 -2.45 -7.30 -3.69
CA MET A 1 -1.14 -7.19 -3.04
C MET A 1 -0.52 -8.53 -2.70
N ALA A 2 -1.12 -9.40 -1.87
CA ALA A 2 -0.52 -10.69 -1.50
C ALA A 2 -0.05 -11.53 -2.71
N VAL A 3 -0.89 -11.71 -3.73
CA VAL A 3 -0.53 -12.44 -4.96
C VAL A 3 0.58 -11.76 -5.76
N LEU A 4 0.59 -10.42 -5.82
CA LEU A 4 1.64 -9.63 -6.48
C LEU A 4 3.02 -9.84 -5.82
N LEU A 5 3.04 -10.05 -4.50
CA LEU A 5 4.23 -10.25 -3.68
C LEU A 5 4.59 -11.73 -3.46
N ASN A 6 3.93 -12.64 -4.16
CA ASN A 6 4.06 -14.10 -3.98
C ASN A 6 3.78 -14.59 -2.54
N VAL A 7 2.95 -13.86 -1.78
CA VAL A 7 2.50 -14.27 -0.44
C VAL A 7 1.30 -15.19 -0.57
N ILE A 8 1.57 -16.43 -0.99
CA ILE A 8 0.58 -17.49 -1.24
C ILE A 8 0.95 -18.70 -0.37
N PRO A 9 0.19 -18.99 0.71
CA PRO A 9 0.47 -20.15 1.55
C PRO A 9 0.45 -21.47 0.79
N LYS A 10 1.35 -22.39 1.13
CA LYS A 10 1.53 -23.69 0.45
C LYS A 10 0.25 -24.49 0.21
N ARG A 11 -0.65 -24.48 1.19
CA ARG A 11 -1.96 -25.16 1.09
C ARG A 11 -2.79 -24.75 -0.14
N TYR A 12 -2.56 -23.56 -0.71
CA TYR A 12 -3.22 -23.13 -1.93
C TYR A 12 -2.42 -23.48 -3.19
N SER A 13 -1.09 -23.40 -3.15
CA SER A 13 -0.25 -23.78 -4.30
C SER A 13 -0.26 -25.29 -4.55
N GLU A 14 -0.33 -26.11 -3.51
CA GLU A 14 -0.45 -27.59 -3.58
C GLU A 14 -1.80 -28.08 -4.12
N LEU A 15 -2.77 -27.17 -4.33
CA LEU A 15 -4.00 -27.51 -5.03
C LEU A 15 -3.74 -27.85 -6.50
N ASN A 16 -2.65 -27.35 -7.10
CA ASN A 16 -2.30 -27.51 -8.52
C ASN A 16 -3.45 -27.09 -9.45
N ILE A 17 -4.07 -25.95 -9.14
CA ILE A 17 -5.16 -25.35 -9.92
C ILE A 17 -4.67 -24.07 -10.60
N SER A 18 -5.51 -23.48 -11.46
CA SER A 18 -5.17 -22.23 -12.15
C SER A 18 -4.86 -21.09 -11.17
N SER A 19 -4.13 -20.06 -11.62
CA SER A 19 -3.81 -18.88 -10.80
C SER A 19 -5.07 -18.17 -10.30
N ILE A 20 -6.10 -18.07 -11.15
CA ILE A 20 -7.38 -17.46 -10.80
C ILE A 20 -8.17 -18.32 -9.80
N ASP A 21 -8.15 -19.65 -9.94
CA ASP A 21 -8.79 -20.54 -8.98
C ASP A 21 -8.05 -20.53 -7.64
N THR A 22 -6.71 -20.40 -7.66
CA THR A 22 -5.89 -20.23 -6.46
C THR A 22 -6.24 -18.92 -5.75
N TYR A 23 -6.39 -17.82 -6.49
CA TYR A 23 -6.84 -16.54 -5.97
C TYR A 23 -8.22 -16.67 -5.29
N PHE A 24 -9.17 -17.36 -5.92
CA PHE A 24 -10.47 -17.62 -5.32
C PHE A 24 -10.40 -18.59 -4.14
N ALA A 25 -9.54 -19.59 -4.17
CA ALA A 25 -9.33 -20.50 -3.05
C ALA A 25 -8.82 -19.74 -1.80
N MET A 26 -7.93 -18.76 -1.99
CA MET A 26 -7.50 -17.86 -0.92
C MET A 26 -8.66 -17.01 -0.38
N ALA A 27 -9.54 -16.53 -1.25
CA ALA A 27 -10.63 -15.63 -0.87
C ALA A 27 -11.84 -16.33 -0.22
N ARG A 28 -12.23 -17.51 -0.70
CA ARG A 28 -13.48 -18.19 -0.27
C ARG A 28 -13.31 -19.67 0.06
N GLY A 29 -12.08 -20.17 0.07
CA GLY A 29 -11.79 -21.59 0.28
C GLY A 29 -12.00 -22.42 -0.98
N TYR A 30 -11.64 -23.69 -0.89
CA TYR A 30 -11.73 -24.65 -1.97
C TYR A 30 -12.21 -26.00 -1.43
N GLN A 31 -13.31 -26.52 -1.99
CA GLN A 31 -13.93 -27.78 -1.61
C GLN A 31 -14.35 -28.55 -2.87
N LYS A 32 -13.37 -29.16 -3.55
CA LYS A 32 -13.58 -29.95 -4.77
C LYS A 32 -12.53 -31.06 -4.85
N ASN A 33 -12.84 -32.14 -5.57
CA ASN A 33 -11.90 -33.24 -5.86
C ASN A 33 -11.17 -33.76 -4.61
N ASP A 34 -11.92 -34.01 -3.53
CA ASP A 34 -11.42 -34.49 -2.23
C ASP A 34 -10.39 -33.57 -1.52
N LYS A 35 -10.23 -32.32 -1.99
CA LYS A 35 -9.43 -31.29 -1.33
C LYS A 35 -10.33 -30.30 -0.61
N ASP A 36 -10.07 -30.08 0.67
CA ASP A 36 -10.73 -29.07 1.52
C ASP A 36 -9.69 -28.11 2.09
N VAL A 37 -9.69 -26.87 1.60
CA VAL A 37 -8.78 -25.80 2.04
C VAL A 37 -9.59 -24.59 2.45
N LYS A 38 -9.38 -24.15 3.70
CA LYS A 38 -10.06 -22.98 4.27
C LYS A 38 -9.57 -21.67 3.64
N ALA A 39 -10.49 -20.71 3.52
CA ALA A 39 -10.17 -19.34 3.10
C ALA A 39 -9.21 -18.65 4.07
N LEU A 40 -8.59 -17.56 3.61
CA LEU A 40 -7.89 -16.62 4.49
C LEU A 40 -8.87 -15.97 5.46
N ARG A 41 -8.35 -15.57 6.63
CA ARG A 41 -9.13 -14.83 7.61
C ARG A 41 -9.51 -13.47 7.04
N MET A 42 -10.75 -13.04 7.28
CA MET A 42 -11.15 -11.65 7.02
C MET A 42 -11.00 -10.78 8.27
N LYS A 43 -10.60 -9.52 8.09
CA LYS A 43 -10.60 -8.48 9.13
C LYS A 43 -11.18 -7.20 8.54
N LYS A 44 -11.79 -6.35 9.38
CA LYS A 44 -12.17 -5.00 8.95
C LYS A 44 -10.94 -4.22 8.50
N TRP A 45 -11.09 -3.51 7.39
CA TRP A 45 -10.12 -2.55 6.91
C TRP A 45 -10.23 -1.29 7.77
N PHE A 46 -9.34 -1.19 8.76
CA PHE A 46 -9.32 -0.11 9.74
C PHE A 46 -10.71 0.11 10.40
N ASN A 47 -11.14 1.36 10.52
CA ASN A 47 -12.42 1.77 11.09
C ASN A 47 -13.57 1.77 10.06
N THR A 48 -13.39 1.14 8.89
CA THR A 48 -14.42 1.09 7.84
C THR A 48 -15.29 -0.17 7.97
N ASN A 49 -16.36 -0.23 7.15
CA ASN A 49 -17.17 -1.44 6.98
C ASN A 49 -16.60 -2.41 5.92
N TYR A 50 -15.51 -2.04 5.25
CA TYR A 50 -14.84 -2.91 4.30
C TYR A 50 -14.05 -4.00 5.03
N HIS A 51 -13.92 -5.18 4.41
CA HIS A 51 -13.15 -6.30 4.97
C HIS A 51 -12.07 -6.72 3.99
N ASN A 52 -10.84 -6.87 4.48
CA ASN A 52 -9.73 -7.41 3.71
C ASN A 52 -9.42 -8.85 4.15
N MET A 53 -8.89 -9.63 3.20
CA MET A 53 -8.23 -10.89 3.51
C MET A 53 -6.89 -10.57 4.20
N VAL A 54 -6.64 -11.22 5.32
CA VAL A 54 -5.39 -11.11 6.08
C VAL A 54 -4.36 -12.05 5.42
N PRO A 55 -3.28 -11.53 4.81
CA PRO A 55 -2.22 -12.36 4.27
C PRO A 55 -1.56 -13.17 5.39
N GLU A 56 -1.08 -14.36 5.08
CA GLU A 56 -0.31 -15.19 6.02
C GLU A 56 1.10 -15.36 5.46
N ILE A 57 2.09 -15.02 6.27
CA ILE A 57 3.51 -15.14 5.95
C ILE A 57 4.07 -16.19 6.91
N ASP A 58 4.58 -17.28 6.37
CA ASP A 58 5.22 -18.37 7.11
C ASP A 58 6.67 -18.59 6.64
N ASP A 59 7.38 -19.52 7.27
CA ASP A 59 8.79 -19.79 6.95
C ASP A 59 9.00 -20.24 5.50
N SER A 60 7.94 -20.71 4.83
CA SER A 60 7.99 -21.11 3.42
C SER A 60 7.64 -20.00 2.44
N THR A 61 7.30 -18.81 2.94
CA THR A 61 6.98 -17.65 2.11
C THR A 61 8.26 -17.07 1.50
N GLU A 62 8.29 -17.05 0.17
CA GLU A 62 9.34 -16.41 -0.63
C GLU A 62 8.77 -15.16 -1.29
N PHE A 63 9.17 -13.99 -0.80
CA PHE A 63 8.76 -12.73 -1.41
C PHE A 63 9.38 -12.60 -2.80
N SER A 64 8.54 -12.44 -3.82
CA SER A 64 8.95 -12.21 -5.20
C SER A 64 7.83 -11.55 -5.98
N LEU A 65 8.16 -10.91 -7.10
CA LEU A 65 7.16 -10.36 -8.01
C LEU A 65 6.47 -11.49 -8.80
N ASN A 66 5.18 -11.72 -8.52
CA ASN A 66 4.45 -12.89 -9.05
C ASN A 66 3.17 -12.53 -9.85
N ASP A 67 2.80 -11.25 -9.95
CA ASP A 67 1.61 -10.83 -10.70
C ASP A 67 1.95 -9.67 -11.66
N ALA A 68 1.27 -9.65 -12.81
CA ALA A 68 1.39 -8.61 -13.82
C ALA A 68 0.24 -7.58 -13.78
N LYS A 69 -0.82 -7.86 -12.99
CA LYS A 69 -2.08 -7.11 -13.03
C LYS A 69 -1.96 -5.57 -13.00
N PRO A 70 -1.15 -4.94 -12.12
CA PRO A 70 -1.05 -3.47 -12.12
C PRO A 70 -0.48 -2.92 -13.43
N TYR A 71 0.44 -3.64 -14.08
CA TYR A 71 1.07 -3.24 -15.33
C TYR A 71 0.13 -3.49 -16.51
N ASP A 72 -0.57 -4.63 -16.51
CA ASP A 72 -1.52 -4.97 -17.57
C ASP A 72 -2.68 -3.95 -17.61
N LEU A 73 -3.22 -3.58 -16.44
CA LEU A 73 -4.27 -2.56 -16.33
C LEU A 73 -3.76 -1.17 -16.77
N TYR A 74 -2.53 -0.82 -16.41
CA TYR A 74 -1.93 0.44 -16.88
C TYR A 74 -1.77 0.44 -18.40
N LYS A 75 -1.29 -0.67 -18.97
CA LYS A 75 -1.10 -0.84 -20.41
C LYS A 75 -2.43 -0.75 -21.16
N GLU A 76 -3.46 -1.45 -20.68
CA GLU A 76 -4.82 -1.40 -21.25
C GLU A 76 -5.36 0.04 -21.26
N ALA A 77 -5.23 0.79 -20.16
CA ALA A 77 -5.65 2.18 -20.13
C ALA A 77 -4.83 3.06 -21.09
N LYS A 78 -3.53 2.82 -21.20
CA LYS A 78 -2.64 3.55 -22.10
C LYS A 78 -2.92 3.28 -23.58
N GLU A 79 -3.35 2.07 -23.94
CA GLU A 79 -3.81 1.73 -25.29
C GLU A 79 -5.07 2.53 -25.69
N LEU A 80 -5.80 3.06 -24.72
CA LEU A 80 -6.94 3.96 -24.90
C LEU A 80 -6.55 5.45 -24.73
N ASP A 81 -5.26 5.77 -24.76
CA ASP A 81 -4.69 7.11 -24.53
C ASP A 81 -5.02 7.71 -23.14
N ILE A 82 -5.31 6.85 -22.15
CA ILE A 82 -5.57 7.27 -20.76
C ILE A 82 -4.33 7.02 -19.91
N ILE A 83 -3.68 8.10 -19.48
CA ILE A 83 -2.58 8.02 -18.51
C ILE A 83 -3.16 7.88 -17.11
N THR A 84 -2.98 6.69 -16.51
CA THR A 84 -3.45 6.39 -15.15
C THR A 84 -2.31 6.48 -14.14
N ARG A 85 -2.70 6.56 -12.86
CA ARG A 85 -1.79 6.46 -11.70
C ARG A 85 -2.06 5.15 -10.98
N PRO A 86 -1.25 4.09 -11.20
CA PRO A 86 -1.37 2.86 -10.45
C PRO A 86 -1.28 3.12 -8.94
N VAL A 87 -2.17 2.48 -8.18
CA VAL A 87 -2.22 2.56 -6.72
C VAL A 87 -1.89 1.18 -6.15
N ILE A 88 -0.90 1.13 -5.26
CA ILE A 88 -0.49 -0.07 -4.54
C ILE A 88 -0.47 0.19 -3.04
N ILE A 89 -0.75 -0.84 -2.25
CA ILE A 89 -0.58 -0.75 -0.79
C ILE A 89 0.91 -0.74 -0.48
N GLY A 90 1.35 0.10 0.44
CA GLY A 90 2.75 0.19 0.84
C GLY A 90 3.24 -1.01 1.65
N PRO A 91 4.57 -1.26 1.64
CA PRO A 91 5.17 -2.44 2.25
C PRO A 91 4.90 -2.52 3.75
N PHE A 92 4.90 -1.38 4.46
CA PHE A 92 4.75 -1.35 5.90
C PHE A 92 3.30 -1.66 6.31
N THR A 93 2.32 -1.03 5.67
CA THR A 93 0.89 -1.35 5.83
C THR A 93 0.62 -2.79 5.48
N PHE A 94 1.14 -3.28 4.34
CA PHE A 94 0.95 -4.67 3.94
C PHE A 94 1.45 -5.63 5.01
N LEU A 95 2.67 -5.42 5.53
CA LEU A 95 3.26 -6.29 6.53
C LEU A 95 2.55 -6.20 7.88
N LYS A 96 2.19 -5.00 8.37
CA LYS A 96 1.43 -4.81 9.62
C LYS A 96 0.01 -5.40 9.57
N LEU A 97 -0.60 -5.45 8.39
CA LEU A 97 -1.90 -6.09 8.18
C LEU A 97 -1.81 -7.60 7.92
N SER A 98 -0.60 -8.13 7.79
CA SER A 98 -0.34 -9.56 7.60
C SER A 98 -0.21 -10.29 8.93
N ARG A 99 -0.44 -11.60 8.89
CA ARG A 99 -0.19 -12.50 10.02
C ARG A 99 1.14 -13.20 9.81
N LEU A 100 2.13 -12.85 10.64
CA LEU A 100 3.40 -13.56 10.71
C LEU A 100 3.23 -14.87 11.49
N LYS A 101 3.51 -15.98 10.83
CA LYS A 101 3.59 -17.36 11.35
C LYS A 101 4.99 -17.93 11.04
N THR A 102 6.00 -17.10 11.25
CA THR A 102 7.39 -17.36 10.89
C THR A 102 8.29 -17.06 12.07
N ILE A 103 9.47 -17.67 12.09
CA ILE A 103 10.54 -17.32 13.03
C ILE A 103 11.25 -16.01 12.66
N LYS A 104 11.08 -15.54 11.41
CA LYS A 104 11.67 -14.29 10.92
C LYS A 104 11.08 -13.10 11.66
N THR A 105 11.91 -12.12 11.96
CA THR A 105 11.47 -10.86 12.56
C THR A 105 10.66 -10.03 11.56
N PHE A 106 9.94 -9.04 12.08
CA PHE A 106 9.24 -8.07 11.23
C PHE A 106 10.22 -7.33 10.32
N GLU A 107 11.39 -6.93 10.85
CA GLU A 107 12.44 -6.25 10.09
C GLU A 107 12.96 -7.10 8.93
N GLU A 108 13.31 -8.36 9.19
CA GLU A 108 13.80 -9.29 8.15
C GLU A 108 12.78 -9.47 7.03
N CYS A 109 11.48 -9.56 7.37
CA CYS A 109 10.41 -9.63 6.38
C CYS A 109 10.27 -8.32 5.60
N LEU A 110 10.38 -7.17 6.28
CA LEU A 110 10.26 -5.85 5.68
C LEU A 110 11.40 -5.59 4.69
N GLU A 111 12.64 -5.94 5.04
CA GLU A 111 13.79 -5.78 4.14
C GLU A 111 13.60 -6.56 2.84
N LYS A 112 13.20 -7.83 2.93
CA LYS A 112 12.90 -8.64 1.74
C LYS A 112 11.73 -8.10 0.94
N LEU A 113 10.74 -7.54 1.62
CA LEU A 113 9.60 -6.94 0.95
C LEU A 113 10.02 -5.66 0.19
N VAL A 114 10.87 -4.83 0.79
CA VAL A 114 11.43 -3.63 0.16
C VAL A 114 12.16 -3.97 -1.14
N ASP A 115 12.95 -5.05 -1.17
CA ASP A 115 13.64 -5.52 -2.38
C ASP A 115 12.63 -5.79 -3.53
N VAL A 116 11.51 -6.45 -3.23
CA VAL A 116 10.45 -6.73 -4.21
C VAL A 116 9.71 -5.46 -4.64
N TYR A 117 9.50 -4.50 -3.73
CA TYR A 117 8.91 -3.22 -4.09
C TYR A 117 9.81 -2.39 -5.01
N ILE A 118 11.13 -2.45 -4.85
CA ILE A 118 12.08 -1.85 -5.80
C ILE A 118 11.90 -2.47 -7.19
N GLU A 119 11.79 -3.80 -7.26
CA GLU A 119 11.50 -4.50 -8.53
C GLU A 119 10.18 -4.03 -9.16
N ILE A 120 9.13 -3.87 -8.36
CA ILE A 120 7.82 -3.36 -8.81
C ILE A 120 7.94 -1.96 -9.40
N LEU A 121 8.65 -1.05 -8.73
CA LEU A 121 8.83 0.33 -9.17
C LEU A 121 9.67 0.39 -10.46
N ASN A 122 10.76 -0.36 -10.54
CA ASN A 122 11.56 -0.48 -11.77
C ASN A 122 10.72 -1.01 -12.94
N LYS A 123 9.81 -1.96 -12.68
CA LYS A 123 8.91 -2.47 -13.72
C LYS A 123 7.88 -1.43 -14.16
N PHE A 124 7.35 -0.60 -13.26
CA PHE A 124 6.51 0.55 -13.65
C PHE A 124 7.29 1.56 -14.50
N GLU A 125 8.54 1.88 -14.13
CA GLU A 125 9.41 2.76 -14.90
C GLU A 125 9.65 2.21 -16.33
N ASN A 126 9.89 0.91 -16.46
CA ASN A 126 10.03 0.24 -17.76
C ASN A 126 8.77 0.36 -18.65
N HIS A 127 7.58 0.49 -18.04
CA HIS A 127 6.31 0.76 -18.75
C HIS A 127 6.06 2.25 -19.00
N LYS A 128 7.01 3.11 -18.61
CA LYS A 128 6.94 4.57 -18.67
C LYS A 128 5.74 5.11 -17.89
N VAL A 129 5.48 4.54 -16.71
CA VAL A 129 4.47 5.05 -15.79
C VAL A 129 5.03 6.29 -15.11
N GLU A 130 4.32 7.41 -15.24
CA GLU A 130 4.77 8.69 -14.69
C GLU A 130 4.57 8.80 -13.17
N TRP A 131 3.49 8.20 -12.67
CA TRP A 131 3.09 8.32 -11.27
C TRP A 131 2.68 6.97 -10.71
N VAL A 132 3.25 6.60 -9.57
CA VAL A 132 2.79 5.47 -8.75
C VAL A 132 2.39 6.01 -7.39
N GLN A 133 1.21 5.64 -6.92
CA GLN A 133 0.74 5.96 -5.56
C GLN A 133 0.96 4.75 -4.66
N ILE A 134 1.61 4.99 -3.53
CA ILE A 134 1.82 3.99 -2.48
C ILE A 134 1.00 4.39 -1.25
N ASP A 135 0.02 3.58 -0.90
CA ASP A 135 -0.89 3.84 0.21
C ASP A 135 -0.37 3.22 1.50
N GLU A 136 -0.04 4.08 2.48
CA GLU A 136 0.41 3.68 3.82
C GLU A 136 -0.57 4.13 4.94
N PRO A 137 -1.83 3.67 4.94
CA PRO A 137 -2.82 4.09 5.93
C PRO A 137 -2.51 3.64 7.36
N ILE A 138 -1.64 2.65 7.56
CA ILE A 138 -1.22 2.23 8.91
C ILE A 138 -0.51 3.36 9.66
N LEU A 139 0.09 4.32 8.95
CA LEU A 139 0.79 5.45 9.55
C LEU A 139 -0.14 6.44 10.26
N ALA A 140 -1.46 6.36 10.00
CA ALA A 140 -2.46 7.15 10.70
C ALA A 140 -2.95 6.47 12.00
N THR A 141 -2.36 5.33 12.37
CA THR A 141 -2.66 4.63 13.63
C THR A 141 -1.60 4.94 14.69
N ASP A 142 -1.84 4.52 15.93
CA ASP A 142 -0.85 4.66 17.01
C ASP A 142 0.35 3.75 16.74
N LEU A 143 1.47 4.35 16.33
CA LEU A 143 2.74 3.67 16.07
C LEU A 143 3.64 3.70 17.32
N THR A 144 4.37 2.61 17.54
CA THR A 144 5.46 2.60 18.53
C THR A 144 6.70 3.33 17.99
N LYS A 145 7.68 3.62 18.86
CA LYS A 145 8.97 4.17 18.42
C LYS A 145 9.69 3.20 17.46
N GLU A 146 9.65 1.92 17.78
CA GLU A 146 10.20 0.85 16.95
C GLU A 146 9.52 0.79 15.58
N ASP A 147 8.19 0.95 15.51
CA ASP A 147 7.46 1.02 14.24
C ASP A 147 7.93 2.19 13.36
N ILE A 148 8.18 3.36 13.97
CA ILE A 148 8.68 4.54 13.25
C ILE A 148 10.10 4.31 12.74
N GLU A 149 10.96 3.68 13.53
CA GLU A 149 12.33 3.35 13.15
C GLU A 149 12.36 2.32 12.00
N LEU A 150 11.59 1.24 12.12
CA LEU A 150 11.45 0.24 11.07
C LEU A 150 10.87 0.82 9.78
N PHE A 151 9.95 1.77 9.90
CA PHE A 151 9.40 2.43 8.73
C PHE A 151 10.46 3.24 7.97
N LYS A 152 11.41 3.89 8.66
CA LYS A 152 12.53 4.58 8.01
C LYS A 152 13.43 3.63 7.21
N CYS A 153 13.49 2.35 7.55
CA CYS A 153 14.21 1.37 6.72
C CYS A 153 13.65 1.25 5.29
N THR A 154 12.39 1.65 5.05
CA THR A 154 11.79 1.72 3.71
C THR A 154 12.34 2.86 2.84
N GLU A 155 13.12 3.80 3.41
CA GLU A 155 13.80 4.87 2.65
C GLU A 155 14.73 4.34 1.56
N LYS A 156 15.22 3.09 1.68
CA LYS A 156 15.98 2.36 0.66
C LYS A 156 15.28 2.32 -0.70
N MET A 157 13.94 2.44 -0.75
CA MET A 157 13.16 2.47 -1.99
C MET A 157 13.36 3.74 -2.84
N GLN A 158 14.05 4.77 -2.32
CA GLN A 158 14.34 6.05 -3.01
C GLN A 158 13.11 6.74 -3.65
N VAL A 159 11.90 6.43 -3.17
CA VAL A 159 10.67 7.12 -3.59
C VAL A 159 10.77 8.56 -3.10
N SER A 160 10.59 9.53 -4.00
CA SER A 160 10.62 10.97 -3.70
C SER A 160 9.91 11.29 -2.38
N SER A 161 10.73 11.51 -1.36
CA SER A 161 10.35 11.43 0.05
C SER A 161 9.76 12.72 0.58
N GLN A 162 9.64 13.78 -0.23
CA GLN A 162 9.26 15.09 0.30
C GLN A 162 7.81 15.09 0.80
N ALA A 163 6.87 14.47 0.08
CA ALA A 163 5.50 14.31 0.58
C ALA A 163 5.44 13.35 1.78
N PHE A 164 6.32 12.36 1.81
CA PHE A 164 6.37 11.30 2.82
C PHE A 164 6.93 11.78 4.16
N GLN A 165 8.06 12.49 4.14
CA GLN A 165 8.63 13.15 5.30
C GLN A 165 7.74 14.27 5.80
N ASN A 166 7.10 15.03 4.91
CA ASN A 166 6.13 16.03 5.33
C ASN A 166 4.93 15.41 6.07
N ILE A 167 4.48 14.20 5.69
CA ILE A 167 3.41 13.49 6.39
C ILE A 167 3.89 12.98 7.76
N ILE A 168 5.06 12.35 7.84
CA ILE A 168 5.65 11.89 9.11
C ILE A 168 5.87 13.09 10.05
N ASP A 169 6.57 14.13 9.59
CA ASP A 169 6.84 15.35 10.35
C ASP A 169 5.55 16.07 10.77
N SER A 170 4.55 16.13 9.89
CA SER A 170 3.24 16.70 10.22
C SER A 170 2.53 15.89 11.30
N THR A 171 2.63 14.56 11.26
CA THR A 171 1.92 13.66 12.16
C THR A 171 2.59 13.63 13.53
N THR A 172 3.92 13.56 13.59
CA THR A 172 4.70 13.68 14.83
C THR A 172 4.48 15.03 15.49
N LYS A 173 4.52 16.15 14.74
CA LYS A 173 4.22 17.49 15.29
C LYS A 173 2.79 17.60 15.81
N LYS A 174 1.81 17.01 15.11
CA LYS A 174 0.40 17.03 15.54
C LYS A 174 0.18 16.17 16.79
N MET A 175 0.85 15.03 16.90
CA MET A 175 0.81 14.18 18.10
C MET A 175 1.47 14.88 19.29
N ASP A 176 2.65 15.48 19.09
CA ASP A 176 3.34 16.24 20.14
C ASP A 176 2.51 17.42 20.62
N ALA A 177 1.90 18.19 19.70
CA ALA A 177 1.02 19.30 20.04
C ALA A 177 -0.29 18.84 20.71
N ALA A 178 -0.87 17.71 20.29
CA ALA A 178 -2.08 17.17 20.91
C ALA A 178 -1.82 16.67 22.35
N LEU A 179 -0.64 16.09 22.59
CA LEU A 179 -0.21 15.58 23.90
C LEU A 179 0.17 16.71 24.88
N THR A 180 0.74 17.81 24.39
CA THR A 180 1.16 18.94 25.23
C THR A 180 0.07 19.98 25.46
N GLU A 181 -0.86 20.17 24.52
CA GLU A 181 -1.86 21.24 24.60
C GLU A 181 -3.30 20.77 24.83
N GLY A 182 -3.58 19.46 24.85
CA GLY A 182 -4.90 18.91 25.19
C GLY A 182 -6.04 19.26 24.22
N LYS A 183 -5.72 19.59 22.96
CA LYS A 183 -6.71 20.02 21.95
C LYS A 183 -7.12 18.88 21.02
N ILE A 184 -8.42 18.62 20.94
CA ILE A 184 -9.06 17.71 19.97
C ILE A 184 -8.90 18.28 18.56
N ILE A 185 -8.48 17.42 17.63
CA ILE A 185 -7.92 17.72 16.30
C ILE A 185 -8.87 18.54 15.40
N ARG A 186 -8.38 19.66 14.83
CA ARG A 186 -8.91 20.30 13.62
C ARG A 186 -7.87 20.17 12.51
N ILE A 187 -8.19 19.40 11.45
CA ILE A 187 -7.28 19.13 10.33
C ILE A 187 -7.44 20.23 9.28
N SER A 188 -6.40 21.05 9.09
CA SER A 188 -6.20 21.85 7.88
C SER A 188 -4.78 21.61 7.38
N CYS A 189 -4.60 20.74 6.38
CA CYS A 189 -3.30 20.50 5.76
C CYS A 189 -3.41 20.52 4.23
N GLY A 190 -2.50 21.26 3.61
CA GLY A 190 -2.17 21.22 2.19
C GLY A 190 -1.58 22.54 1.72
N HIS A 191 -0.27 22.58 1.46
CA HIS A 191 0.25 23.51 0.43
C HIS A 191 -0.07 22.89 -0.91
N TYR A 192 -1.24 23.23 -1.46
CA TYR A 192 -1.51 23.05 -2.87
C TYR A 192 -0.69 24.08 -3.64
N THR A 193 -0.09 23.71 -4.77
CA THR A 193 0.28 24.71 -5.77
C THR A 193 -1.04 25.22 -6.34
N THR A 194 -1.56 26.30 -5.77
CA THR A 194 -2.66 27.03 -6.40
C THR A 194 -2.05 27.72 -7.62
N LYS A 195 -2.32 27.18 -8.82
CA LYS A 195 -2.43 28.09 -9.97
C LYS A 195 -3.66 28.95 -9.67
N ILE A 196 -3.43 30.03 -8.94
CA ILE A 196 -4.40 31.10 -8.79
C ILE A 196 -4.55 31.70 -10.18
N CYS A 197 -5.58 31.27 -10.91
CA CYS A 197 -6.05 32.06 -12.03
C CYS A 197 -6.64 33.33 -11.44
N LYS A 198 -6.01 34.46 -11.72
CA LYS A 198 -6.55 35.78 -11.37
C LYS A 198 -7.87 35.95 -12.11
N PHE A 199 -8.97 36.08 -11.38
CA PHE A 199 -10.26 36.35 -11.98
C PHE A 199 -10.44 37.87 -12.05
N LYS A 200 -10.64 38.40 -13.26
CA LYS A 200 -11.03 39.80 -13.48
C LYS A 200 -12.55 39.86 -13.60
N CYS A 201 -13.20 40.60 -12.71
CA CYS A 201 -14.63 40.87 -12.85
C CYS A 201 -14.86 41.73 -14.11
N LEU A 202 -15.77 41.32 -14.99
CA LEU A 202 -16.04 42.03 -16.24
C LEU A 202 -16.81 43.35 -16.03
N ASP A 203 -17.50 43.51 -14.90
CA ASP A 203 -18.31 44.70 -14.62
C ASP A 203 -17.56 45.79 -13.83
N CYS A 204 -16.65 45.40 -12.93
CA CYS A 204 -15.93 46.36 -12.07
C CYS A 204 -14.40 46.34 -12.24
N GLU A 205 -13.87 45.51 -13.14
CA GLU A 205 -12.44 45.39 -13.50
C GLU A 205 -11.44 45.10 -12.36
N ILE A 206 -11.94 44.81 -11.16
CA ILE A 206 -11.09 44.43 -10.02
C ILE A 206 -10.58 43.00 -10.22
N ASN A 207 -9.28 42.81 -10.00
CA ASN A 207 -8.62 41.51 -10.05
C ASN A 207 -8.65 40.89 -8.65
N TYR A 208 -9.13 39.65 -8.58
CA TYR A 208 -9.13 38.85 -7.36
C TYR A 208 -8.06 37.76 -7.47
N ASP A 209 -7.20 37.71 -6.46
CA ASP A 209 -6.28 36.60 -6.20
C ASP A 209 -7.02 35.46 -5.47
#